data_AF-A0A8C4RKI7-F1
#
_entry.id   AF-A0A8C4RKI7-F1
#
_cell.length_a   1.000
_cell.length_b   1.000
_cell.length_c   1.000
_cell.angle_alpha   90.00
_cell.angle_beta   90.00
_cell.angle_gamma   90.00
#
_symmetry.space_group_name_H-M   'P 1'
#
loop_
_entity.id
_entity.type
_entity.pdbx_description
1 polymer ?
#
loop_
_entity_poly.entity_id
_entity_poly.type
_entity_poly.pdbx_seq_one_letter_code
_entity_poly.pdbx_strand_id
1 'polypeptide(L)'
;MDRWTLQMGFPVVTIIKNDSLDDSVTISQEHFIFDVDAKPRDPERSNSSYQWHIPLTIAVGNSSHISTELTIWISNRSELHRINQMDEDSWLLGNINQTGYFRVNYDLRNWRLLIEQLMSNHEVISVGNRAGLIDDVFNLARAGYLPQNIPLELIRYLSQEKEFLPWHAASRVLYHLDKLLDRTEEYNLFSDYILKQVASIYHMLGWPTAFSNGSVVQVAYQTEELRREVIMLACSFGHKHCHQQAISLISDWISSNKNRIPPNVRDIVYCTGVSLMDEDVWEFIWMKFHSSTAISEKKVLLEALTCSDNAFLLNRLLNLSLSSDLVPNQDVIDVIIHVARNPHGRHLAWKYFRDKWDILNSRYFLDYFYHYCSLHLLNKTEG
;
A
#
# COMPACT_ATOMS: atom_id res chain seq x y z
N MET A 1 -1.86 -20.81 -22.66
CA MET A 1 -1.66 -19.41 -22.23
C MET A 1 -2.76 -18.48 -22.73
N ASP A 2 -3.49 -18.84 -23.78
CA ASP A 2 -4.53 -18.02 -24.42
C ASP A 2 -5.52 -17.36 -23.43
N ARG A 3 -6.01 -18.14 -22.45
CA ARG A 3 -6.92 -17.62 -21.41
C ARG A 3 -6.30 -16.55 -20.49
N TRP A 4 -4.99 -16.43 -20.45
CA TRP A 4 -4.26 -15.44 -19.66
C TRP A 4 -3.80 -14.23 -20.49
N THR A 5 -3.70 -14.37 -21.82
CA THR A 5 -3.09 -13.34 -22.69
C THR A 5 -4.06 -12.69 -23.66
N LEU A 6 -5.17 -13.35 -24.02
CA LEU A 6 -6.15 -12.87 -25.01
C LEU A 6 -7.40 -12.25 -24.38
N GLN A 7 -7.56 -12.32 -23.06
CA GLN A 7 -8.66 -11.70 -22.32
C GLN A 7 -8.11 -10.81 -21.21
N MET A 8 -8.82 -9.72 -20.92
CA MET A 8 -8.42 -8.77 -19.88
C MET A 8 -8.72 -9.30 -18.48
N GLY A 9 -8.01 -8.76 -17.49
CA GLY A 9 -8.25 -9.03 -16.08
C GLY A 9 -7.71 -10.38 -15.61
N PHE A 10 -8.12 -10.77 -14.41
CA PHE A 10 -7.71 -12.01 -13.74
C PHE A 10 -8.84 -12.53 -12.85
N PRO A 11 -8.82 -13.81 -12.48
CA PRO A 11 -9.88 -14.37 -11.67
C PRO A 11 -9.69 -14.13 -10.17
N VAL A 12 -10.80 -14.13 -9.44
CA VAL A 12 -10.83 -14.52 -8.03
C VAL A 12 -11.28 -15.98 -7.95
N VAL A 13 -10.56 -16.76 -7.14
CA VAL A 13 -10.84 -18.17 -6.88
C VAL A 13 -11.41 -18.29 -5.47
N THR A 14 -12.66 -18.72 -5.36
CA THR A 14 -13.33 -18.91 -4.07
C THR A 14 -13.29 -20.39 -3.69
N ILE A 15 -12.78 -20.70 -2.50
CA ILE A 15 -12.60 -22.06 -1.98
C ILE A 15 -13.51 -22.22 -0.76
N ILE A 16 -14.46 -23.15 -0.84
CA ILE A 16 -15.45 -23.37 0.21
C ILE A 16 -15.41 -24.84 0.63
N LYS A 17 -15.17 -25.10 1.93
CA LYS A 17 -15.29 -26.46 2.48
C LYS A 17 -16.74 -26.91 2.40
N ASN A 18 -16.98 -28.12 1.90
CA ASN A 18 -18.32 -28.67 1.82
C ASN A 18 -18.61 -29.46 3.10
N ASP A 19 -19.49 -28.94 3.95
CA ASP A 19 -19.84 -29.58 5.23
C ASP A 19 -20.68 -30.87 5.05
N SER A 20 -21.25 -31.11 3.87
CA SER A 20 -22.10 -32.29 3.60
C SER A 20 -21.34 -33.51 3.08
N LEU A 21 -20.12 -33.30 2.60
CA LEU A 21 -19.30 -34.34 1.97
C LEU A 21 -17.90 -34.29 2.58
N ASP A 22 -17.57 -35.32 3.35
CA ASP A 22 -16.27 -35.45 4.00
C ASP A 22 -15.12 -35.19 3.01
N ASP A 23 -14.14 -34.42 3.49
CA ASP A 23 -12.90 -34.14 2.77
C ASP A 23 -13.12 -33.56 1.36
N SER A 24 -14.13 -32.71 1.17
CA SER A 24 -14.37 -32.07 -0.13
C SER A 24 -14.51 -30.55 -0.05
N VAL A 25 -14.07 -29.90 -1.13
CA VAL A 25 -14.15 -28.46 -1.32
C VAL A 25 -14.80 -28.14 -2.66
N THR A 26 -15.61 -27.10 -2.67
CA THR A 26 -16.08 -26.47 -3.89
C THR A 26 -15.16 -25.32 -4.22
N ILE A 27 -14.58 -25.35 -5.42
CA ILE A 27 -13.70 -24.30 -5.92
C ILE A 27 -14.38 -23.65 -7.11
N SER A 28 -14.60 -22.34 -7.04
CA SER A 28 -15.19 -21.56 -8.11
C SER A 28 -14.28 -20.43 -8.57
N GLN A 29 -14.39 -20.06 -9.84
CA GLN A 29 -13.67 -18.93 -10.42
C GLN A 29 -14.64 -17.94 -11.06
N GLU A 30 -14.33 -16.66 -10.92
CA GLU A 30 -15.01 -15.56 -11.58
C GLU A 30 -14.05 -14.41 -11.85
N HIS A 31 -14.39 -13.53 -12.78
CA HIS A 31 -13.57 -12.35 -13.09
C HIS A 31 -13.59 -11.37 -11.92
N PHE A 32 -12.43 -11.05 -11.35
CA PHE A 32 -12.33 -10.11 -10.25
C PHE A 32 -12.50 -8.66 -10.74
N ILE A 33 -13.52 -7.98 -10.22
CA ILE A 33 -13.82 -6.57 -10.50
C ILE A 33 -14.14 -5.85 -9.18
N PHE A 34 -13.75 -4.58 -9.04
CA PHE A 34 -14.05 -3.81 -7.82
C PHE A 34 -15.50 -3.32 -7.73
N ASP A 35 -16.16 -3.18 -8.88
CA ASP A 35 -17.56 -2.76 -8.98
C ASP A 35 -18.37 -3.92 -9.53
N VAL A 36 -18.92 -4.74 -8.63
CA VAL A 36 -19.68 -5.94 -8.98
C VAL A 36 -21.06 -5.57 -9.56
N ASP A 37 -21.56 -4.38 -9.22
CA ASP A 37 -22.83 -3.83 -9.69
C ASP A 37 -22.69 -3.02 -10.99
N ALA A 38 -21.46 -2.69 -11.42
CA ALA A 38 -21.19 -2.07 -12.70
C ALA A 38 -21.75 -2.93 -13.83
N LYS A 39 -22.81 -2.43 -14.48
CA LYS A 39 -23.32 -3.01 -15.70
C LYS A 39 -22.18 -2.97 -16.74
N PRO A 40 -21.77 -4.11 -17.33
CA PRO A 40 -20.79 -4.10 -18.39
C PRO A 40 -21.31 -3.20 -19.51
N ARG A 41 -20.47 -2.24 -19.97
CA ARG A 41 -20.82 -1.30 -21.05
C ARG A 41 -21.24 -2.02 -22.34
N ASP A 42 -20.87 -3.28 -22.47
CA ASP A 42 -21.16 -4.14 -23.60
C ASP A 42 -21.80 -5.46 -23.10
N PRO A 43 -23.10 -5.70 -23.35
CA PRO A 43 -23.80 -6.92 -22.95
C PRO A 43 -23.21 -8.20 -23.54
N GLU A 44 -22.55 -8.12 -24.71
CA GLU A 44 -21.88 -9.28 -25.33
C GLU A 44 -20.59 -9.69 -24.59
N ARG A 45 -19.98 -8.75 -23.86
CA ARG A 45 -18.84 -9.01 -22.96
C ARG A 45 -19.28 -9.27 -21.52
N SER A 46 -20.59 -9.34 -21.26
CA SER A 46 -21.12 -9.64 -19.92
C SER A 46 -20.63 -11.01 -19.47
N ASN A 47 -20.13 -11.06 -18.23
CA ASN A 47 -19.54 -12.09 -17.34
C ASN A 47 -19.55 -13.60 -17.69
N SER A 48 -20.22 -14.05 -18.75
CA SER A 48 -20.37 -15.42 -19.22
C SER A 48 -19.17 -15.99 -20.00
N SER A 49 -18.24 -15.16 -20.53
CA SER A 49 -17.11 -15.65 -21.36
C SER A 49 -15.75 -15.74 -20.64
N TYR A 50 -15.57 -15.05 -19.51
CA TYR A 50 -14.30 -15.03 -18.78
C TYR A 50 -14.08 -16.32 -17.98
N GLN A 51 -13.11 -17.11 -18.41
CA GLN A 51 -12.74 -18.37 -17.79
C GLN A 51 -11.25 -18.60 -18.00
N TRP A 52 -10.57 -19.08 -16.96
CA TRP A 52 -9.14 -19.34 -16.95
C TRP A 52 -8.88 -20.83 -16.69
N HIS A 53 -7.76 -21.32 -17.23
CA HIS A 53 -7.17 -22.58 -16.77
C HIS A 53 -6.17 -22.22 -15.67
N ILE A 54 -6.55 -22.51 -14.42
CA ILE A 54 -5.85 -22.03 -13.23
C ILE A 54 -5.13 -23.21 -12.57
N PRO A 55 -3.79 -23.20 -12.47
CA PRO A 55 -3.05 -24.11 -11.61
C PRO A 55 -3.13 -23.62 -10.15
N LEU A 56 -4.15 -24.06 -9.43
CA LEU A 56 -4.34 -23.72 -8.02
C LEU A 56 -3.48 -24.63 -7.15
N THR A 57 -2.49 -24.08 -6.44
CA THR A 57 -1.87 -24.76 -5.30
C THR A 57 -2.73 -24.58 -4.06
N ILE A 58 -2.95 -25.63 -3.29
CA ILE A 58 -3.70 -25.60 -2.04
C ILE A 58 -2.99 -26.41 -0.96
N ALA A 59 -3.00 -25.91 0.27
CA ALA A 59 -2.54 -26.64 1.44
C ALA A 59 -3.58 -26.58 2.56
N VAL A 60 -3.57 -27.59 3.41
CA VAL A 60 -4.36 -27.67 4.63
C VAL A 60 -3.43 -27.41 5.80
N GLY A 61 -3.81 -26.51 6.71
CA GLY A 61 -3.03 -26.20 7.89
C GLY A 61 -3.83 -26.30 9.17
N ASN A 62 -3.09 -26.40 10.27
CA ASN A 62 -3.60 -26.31 11.63
C ASN A 62 -2.63 -25.46 12.47
N SER A 63 -2.88 -25.39 13.78
CA SER A 63 -2.11 -24.59 14.74
C SER A 63 -0.59 -24.76 14.69
N SER A 64 -0.08 -25.91 14.24
CA SER A 64 1.34 -26.29 14.31
C SER A 64 1.99 -26.62 12.98
N HIS A 65 1.22 -26.98 11.96
CA HIS A 65 1.74 -27.55 10.72
C HIS A 65 0.89 -27.17 9.52
N ILE A 66 1.55 -27.05 8.36
CA ILE A 66 0.92 -26.90 7.04
C ILE A 66 1.30 -28.10 6.17
N SER A 67 0.33 -28.73 5.53
CA SER A 67 0.53 -29.88 4.65
C SER A 67 1.39 -29.53 3.43
N THR A 68 1.89 -30.55 2.75
CA THR A 68 2.43 -30.39 1.38
C THR A 68 1.37 -29.79 0.47
N GLU A 69 1.78 -28.91 -0.44
CA GLU A 69 0.88 -28.33 -1.43
C GLU A 69 0.37 -29.39 -2.42
N LEU A 70 -0.93 -29.30 -2.73
CA LEU A 70 -1.60 -30.04 -3.78
C LEU A 70 -1.89 -29.09 -4.94
N THR A 71 -1.59 -29.51 -6.17
CA THR A 71 -1.93 -28.73 -7.37
C THR A 71 -3.21 -29.25 -8.00
N ILE A 72 -4.19 -28.37 -8.15
CA ILE A 72 -5.48 -28.63 -8.79
C ILE A 72 -5.62 -27.73 -10.02
N TRP A 73 -5.94 -28.31 -11.17
CA TRP A 73 -6.21 -27.56 -12.39
C TRP A 73 -7.69 -27.22 -12.50
N ILE A 74 -8.05 -25.97 -12.20
CA ILE A 74 -9.42 -25.50 -12.33
C ILE A 74 -9.66 -25.08 -13.77
N SER A 75 -10.60 -25.75 -14.43
CA SER A 75 -10.96 -25.44 -15.82
C SER A 75 -12.38 -24.91 -15.97
N ASN A 76 -13.31 -25.35 -15.13
CA ASN A 76 -14.70 -24.93 -15.12
C ASN A 76 -14.94 -23.78 -14.13
N ARG A 77 -16.14 -23.17 -14.19
CA ARG A 77 -16.55 -22.10 -13.29
C ARG A 77 -16.68 -22.54 -11.84
N SER A 78 -17.11 -23.77 -11.61
CA SER A 78 -17.26 -24.37 -10.30
C SER A 78 -16.98 -25.85 -10.42
N GLU A 79 -16.10 -26.38 -9.56
CA GLU A 79 -15.71 -27.78 -9.53
C GLU A 79 -15.65 -28.28 -8.10
N LEU A 80 -16.03 -29.54 -7.89
CA LEU A 80 -15.90 -30.23 -6.61
C LEU A 80 -14.60 -31.04 -6.63
N HIS A 81 -13.76 -30.84 -5.61
CA HIS A 81 -12.49 -31.55 -5.46
C HIS A 81 -12.39 -32.17 -4.07
N ARG A 82 -11.68 -33.29 -3.97
CA ARG A 82 -11.37 -33.92 -2.68
C ARG A 82 -10.02 -33.45 -2.15
N ILE A 83 -10.00 -33.07 -0.88
CA ILE A 83 -8.80 -32.66 -0.16
C ILE A 83 -8.74 -33.48 1.12
N ASN A 84 -7.76 -34.38 1.21
CA ASN A 84 -7.60 -35.23 2.38
C ASN A 84 -7.12 -34.40 3.59
N GLN A 85 -7.32 -34.94 4.80
CA GLN A 85 -6.79 -34.39 6.05
C GLN A 85 -7.44 -33.07 6.50
N MET A 86 -8.74 -32.89 6.26
CA MET A 86 -9.46 -31.69 6.69
C MET A 86 -10.28 -31.93 7.96
N ASP A 87 -9.68 -31.63 9.12
CA ASP A 87 -10.39 -31.64 10.39
C ASP A 87 -11.28 -30.37 10.56
N GLU A 88 -12.09 -30.30 11.62
CA GLU A 88 -12.97 -29.14 11.87
C GLU A 88 -12.21 -27.83 12.11
N ASP A 89 -11.00 -27.94 12.68
CA ASP A 89 -10.11 -26.82 13.04
C ASP A 89 -9.05 -26.54 11.97
N SER A 90 -9.08 -27.28 10.85
CA SER A 90 -8.16 -27.09 9.75
C SER A 90 -8.56 -25.91 8.87
N TRP A 91 -7.61 -25.03 8.57
CA TRP A 91 -7.78 -23.98 7.57
C TRP A 91 -7.21 -24.40 6.21
N LEU A 92 -7.81 -23.87 5.15
CA LEU A 92 -7.38 -23.99 3.78
C LEU A 92 -6.63 -22.74 3.35
N LEU A 93 -5.54 -22.93 2.62
CA LEU A 93 -4.75 -21.86 2.04
C LEU A 93 -4.50 -22.18 0.56
N GLY A 94 -5.08 -21.36 -0.32
CA GLY A 94 -4.83 -21.40 -1.75
C GLY A 94 -3.71 -20.47 -2.17
N ASN A 95 -3.16 -20.73 -3.36
CA ASN A 95 -2.08 -19.97 -3.99
C ASN A 95 -0.83 -19.88 -3.11
N ILE A 96 -0.23 -21.02 -2.80
CA ILE A 96 0.98 -21.11 -1.99
C ILE A 96 2.09 -20.24 -2.60
N ASN A 97 2.66 -19.37 -1.76
CA ASN A 97 3.62 -18.32 -2.08
C ASN A 97 3.18 -17.31 -3.16
N GLN A 98 1.87 -17.19 -3.42
CA GLN A 98 1.31 -16.21 -4.37
C GLN A 98 1.93 -16.31 -5.78
N THR A 99 2.15 -17.55 -6.24
CA THR A 99 2.79 -17.82 -7.54
C THR A 99 1.82 -17.70 -8.71
N GLY A 100 0.54 -17.90 -8.47
CA GLY A 100 -0.53 -17.74 -9.44
C GLY A 100 -1.03 -16.29 -9.54
N TYR A 101 -1.36 -15.85 -10.76
CA TYR A 101 -1.89 -14.51 -11.03
C TYR A 101 -3.41 -14.45 -10.82
N PHE A 102 -3.86 -14.68 -9.59
CA PHE A 102 -5.27 -14.66 -9.19
C PHE A 102 -5.40 -14.39 -7.70
N ARG A 103 -6.55 -13.89 -7.26
CA ARG A 103 -6.87 -13.70 -5.84
C ARG A 103 -7.53 -14.94 -5.28
N VAL A 104 -7.36 -15.20 -3.99
CA VAL A 104 -8.06 -16.31 -3.32
C VAL A 104 -9.02 -15.78 -2.28
N ASN A 105 -10.28 -16.20 -2.39
CA ASN A 105 -11.31 -15.95 -1.40
C ASN A 105 -11.72 -17.25 -0.71
N TYR A 106 -12.25 -17.12 0.49
CA TYR A 106 -12.79 -18.21 1.29
C TYR A 106 -14.12 -17.80 1.91
N ASP A 107 -14.84 -18.76 2.46
CA ASP A 107 -15.97 -18.47 3.33
C ASP A 107 -15.51 -17.88 4.68
N LEU A 108 -16.46 -17.29 5.42
CA LEU A 108 -16.15 -16.60 6.68
C LEU A 108 -15.54 -17.52 7.75
N ARG A 109 -15.87 -18.82 7.74
CA ARG A 109 -15.29 -19.77 8.69
C ARG A 109 -13.79 -19.92 8.45
N ASN A 110 -13.39 -20.17 7.21
CA ASN A 110 -11.98 -20.33 6.87
C ASN A 110 -11.18 -19.03 7.09
N TRP A 111 -11.74 -17.87 6.74
CA TRP A 111 -11.10 -16.58 7.05
C TRP A 111 -10.85 -16.41 8.55
N ARG A 112 -11.80 -16.78 9.42
CA ARG A 112 -11.60 -16.72 10.87
C ARG A 112 -10.51 -17.67 11.35
N LEU A 113 -10.48 -18.91 10.84
CA LEU A 113 -9.42 -19.87 11.17
C LEU A 113 -8.03 -19.35 10.75
N LEU A 114 -7.92 -18.72 9.58
CA LEU A 114 -6.68 -18.07 9.13
C LEU A 114 -6.28 -16.89 10.05
N ILE A 115 -7.25 -16.06 10.46
CA ILE A 115 -7.00 -14.97 11.42
C ILE A 115 -6.52 -15.52 12.76
N GLU A 116 -7.16 -16.57 13.27
CA GLU A 116 -6.74 -17.25 14.51
C GLU A 116 -5.33 -17.85 14.40
N GLN A 117 -5.00 -18.46 13.26
CA GLN A 117 -3.64 -18.94 12.99
C GLN A 117 -2.62 -17.79 13.01
N LEU A 118 -2.90 -16.67 12.33
CA LEU A 118 -2.01 -15.52 12.30
C LEU A 118 -1.81 -14.90 13.70
N MET A 119 -2.87 -14.83 14.49
CA MET A 119 -2.83 -14.29 15.85
C MET A 119 -2.09 -15.18 16.84
N SER A 120 -2.15 -16.51 16.66
CA SER A 120 -1.54 -17.50 17.56
C SER A 120 -0.11 -17.85 17.17
N ASN A 121 0.13 -18.16 15.89
CA ASN A 121 1.45 -18.44 15.34
C ASN A 121 1.45 -18.18 13.82
N HIS A 122 1.70 -16.94 13.44
CA HIS A 122 1.78 -16.54 12.03
C HIS A 122 2.95 -17.21 11.28
N GLU A 123 4.00 -17.67 11.96
CA GLU A 123 5.18 -18.26 11.32
C GLU A 123 4.90 -19.61 10.65
N VAL A 124 3.77 -20.27 10.95
CA VAL A 124 3.31 -21.48 10.24
C VAL A 124 2.96 -21.16 8.78
N ILE A 125 2.43 -19.97 8.51
CA ILE A 125 2.10 -19.51 7.16
C ILE A 125 3.32 -18.79 6.59
N SER A 126 3.72 -19.13 5.37
CA SER A 126 4.91 -18.52 4.73
C SER A 126 4.77 -17.00 4.61
N VAL A 127 5.90 -16.29 4.63
CA VAL A 127 5.96 -14.82 4.50
C VAL A 127 5.21 -14.32 3.26
N GLY A 128 5.36 -15.03 2.13
CA GLY A 128 4.67 -14.73 0.87
C GLY A 128 3.15 -14.88 0.99
N ASN A 129 2.68 -15.95 1.64
CA ASN A 129 1.25 -16.15 1.86
C ASN A 129 0.67 -15.14 2.85
N ARG A 130 1.38 -14.76 3.91
CA ARG A 130 0.90 -13.72 4.85
C ARG A 130 0.69 -12.38 4.15
N ALA A 131 1.66 -11.96 3.32
CA ALA A 131 1.53 -10.76 2.51
C ALA A 131 0.37 -10.86 1.51
N GLY A 132 0.22 -12.02 0.85
CA GLY A 132 -0.89 -12.30 -0.05
C GLY A 132 -2.25 -12.26 0.62
N LEU A 133 -2.39 -12.83 1.82
CA LEU A 133 -3.63 -12.79 2.60
C LEU A 133 -4.02 -11.36 2.97
N ILE A 134 -3.06 -10.51 3.34
CA ILE A 134 -3.29 -9.10 3.60
C ILE A 134 -3.76 -8.39 2.32
N ASP A 135 -3.06 -8.56 1.19
CA ASP A 135 -3.47 -7.92 -0.06
C ASP A 135 -4.86 -8.40 -0.51
N ASP A 136 -5.11 -9.71 -0.49
CA ASP A 136 -6.39 -10.30 -0.90
C ASP A 136 -7.54 -9.84 0.00
N VAL A 137 -7.42 -9.93 1.33
CA VAL A 137 -8.55 -9.64 2.23
C VAL A 137 -9.07 -8.21 2.05
N PHE A 138 -8.18 -7.22 1.89
CA PHE A 138 -8.57 -5.83 1.67
C PHE A 138 -9.16 -5.58 0.28
N ASN A 139 -8.60 -6.18 -0.76
CA ASN A 139 -9.14 -6.02 -2.11
C ASN A 139 -10.48 -6.74 -2.28
N LEU A 140 -10.65 -7.90 -1.64
CA LEU A 140 -11.91 -8.64 -1.59
C LEU A 140 -12.99 -7.87 -0.83
N ALA A 141 -12.66 -7.32 0.33
CA ALA A 141 -13.59 -6.46 1.07
C ALA A 141 -13.95 -5.20 0.28
N ARG A 142 -12.99 -4.56 -0.37
CA ARG A 142 -13.22 -3.40 -1.25
C ARG A 142 -14.18 -3.74 -2.41
N ALA A 143 -14.04 -4.93 -3.00
CA ALA A 143 -14.91 -5.41 -4.06
C ALA A 143 -16.24 -6.00 -3.56
N GLY A 144 -16.51 -5.99 -2.25
CA GLY A 144 -17.78 -6.46 -1.69
C GLY A 144 -17.90 -7.96 -1.46
N TYR A 145 -16.83 -8.74 -1.66
CA TYR A 145 -16.80 -10.18 -1.36
C TYR A 145 -16.79 -10.49 0.13
N LEU A 146 -16.26 -9.57 0.94
CA LEU A 146 -16.09 -9.74 2.39
C LEU A 146 -16.60 -8.52 3.16
N PRO A 147 -17.15 -8.73 4.37
CA PRO A 147 -17.42 -7.64 5.30
C PRO A 147 -16.15 -6.85 5.64
N GLN A 148 -16.28 -5.52 5.78
CA GLN A 148 -15.15 -4.62 6.02
C GLN A 148 -14.44 -4.83 7.37
N ASN A 149 -15.07 -5.52 8.33
CA ASN A 149 -14.43 -5.85 9.60
C ASN A 149 -13.38 -6.97 9.46
N ILE A 150 -13.52 -7.88 8.49
CA ILE A 150 -12.60 -9.03 8.34
C ILE A 150 -11.15 -8.59 8.04
N PRO A 151 -10.87 -7.67 7.10
CA PRO A 151 -9.52 -7.14 6.90
C PRO A 151 -8.93 -6.51 8.16
N LEU A 152 -9.74 -5.74 8.90
CA LEU A 152 -9.31 -5.05 10.11
C LEU A 152 -8.99 -6.07 11.21
N GLU A 153 -9.81 -7.10 11.38
CA GLU A 153 -9.55 -8.21 12.30
C GLU A 153 -8.26 -8.96 11.95
N LEU A 154 -8.00 -9.19 10.66
CA LEU A 154 -6.80 -9.86 10.19
C LEU A 154 -5.55 -9.07 10.59
N ILE A 155 -5.44 -7.78 10.26
CA ILE A 155 -4.21 -7.02 10.51
C ILE A 155 -3.87 -6.79 12.01
N ARG A 156 -4.72 -7.21 12.94
CA ARG A 156 -4.40 -7.20 14.38
C ARG A 156 -3.11 -8.00 14.68
N TYR A 157 -2.84 -9.04 13.90
CA TYR A 157 -1.66 -9.88 14.10
C TYR A 157 -0.35 -9.13 13.80
N LEU A 158 -0.38 -8.04 13.01
CA LEU A 158 0.81 -7.30 12.60
C LEU A 158 1.67 -6.82 13.79
N SER A 159 1.09 -6.62 14.96
CA SER A 159 1.83 -6.32 16.19
C SER A 159 2.91 -7.35 16.56
N GLN A 160 2.80 -8.58 16.03
CA GLN A 160 3.74 -9.68 16.20
C GLN A 160 4.63 -9.93 14.97
N GLU A 161 4.30 -9.33 13.81
CA GLU A 161 4.98 -9.55 12.54
C GLU A 161 6.34 -8.84 12.49
N LYS A 162 7.35 -9.55 11.98
CA LYS A 162 8.74 -9.07 11.93
C LYS A 162 9.34 -9.10 10.53
N GLU A 163 8.61 -9.59 9.54
CA GLU A 163 9.11 -9.71 8.17
C GLU A 163 8.65 -8.52 7.32
N PHE A 164 9.49 -8.11 6.37
CA PHE A 164 9.22 -6.95 5.51
C PHE A 164 7.95 -7.08 4.68
N LEU A 165 7.75 -8.22 4.00
CA LEU A 165 6.75 -8.34 2.94
C LEU A 165 5.29 -8.18 3.43
N PRO A 166 4.87 -8.74 4.57
CA PRO A 166 3.52 -8.52 5.10
C PRO A 166 3.29 -7.08 5.57
N TRP A 167 4.30 -6.44 6.18
CA TRP A 167 4.25 -5.01 6.51
C TRP A 167 4.14 -4.14 5.26
N HIS A 168 4.87 -4.48 4.20
CA HIS A 168 4.79 -3.78 2.93
C HIS A 168 3.40 -3.94 2.28
N ALA A 169 2.81 -5.14 2.29
CA ALA A 169 1.45 -5.37 1.82
C ALA A 169 0.42 -4.54 2.61
N ALA A 170 0.54 -4.53 3.95
CA ALA A 170 -0.34 -3.75 4.81
C ALA A 170 -0.23 -2.24 4.55
N SER A 171 1.00 -1.70 4.55
CA SER A 171 1.27 -0.27 4.40
C SER A 171 0.58 0.35 3.19
N ARG A 172 0.63 -0.33 2.04
CA ARG A 172 0.02 0.12 0.78
C ARG A 172 -1.48 0.35 0.90
N VAL A 173 -2.17 -0.52 1.62
CA VAL A 173 -3.61 -0.37 1.85
C VAL A 173 -3.88 0.66 2.94
N LEU A 174 -3.07 0.68 4.00
CA LEU A 174 -3.21 1.64 5.10
C LEU A 174 -3.05 3.09 4.63
N TYR A 175 -2.08 3.40 3.77
CA TYR A 175 -1.93 4.74 3.18
C TYR A 175 -3.10 5.13 2.27
N HIS A 176 -3.78 4.15 1.65
CA HIS A 176 -4.99 4.42 0.89
C HIS A 176 -6.17 4.73 1.81
N LEU A 177 -6.35 3.94 2.87
CA LEU A 177 -7.39 4.18 3.89
C LEU A 177 -7.17 5.49 4.63
N ASP A 178 -5.93 5.84 4.96
CA ASP A 178 -5.54 7.12 5.53
C ASP A 178 -6.09 8.28 4.69
N LYS A 179 -5.83 8.29 3.37
CA LYS A 179 -6.37 9.31 2.44
C LYS A 179 -7.88 9.28 2.26
N LEU A 180 -8.52 8.14 2.50
CA LEU A 180 -9.98 8.04 2.43
C LEU A 180 -10.63 8.61 3.69
N LEU A 181 -10.00 8.39 4.84
CA LEU A 181 -10.51 8.72 6.16
C LEU A 181 -10.00 10.06 6.69
N ASP A 182 -9.01 10.70 6.05
CA ASP A 182 -8.36 11.96 6.49
C ASP A 182 -9.31 13.14 6.81
N ARG A 183 -10.58 13.06 6.39
CA ARG A 183 -11.62 14.08 6.59
C ARG A 183 -12.87 13.55 7.31
N THR A 184 -12.83 12.34 7.85
CA THR A 184 -13.94 11.75 8.62
C THR A 184 -13.73 11.98 10.12
N GLU A 185 -14.81 11.96 10.89
CA GLU A 185 -14.76 12.16 12.34
C GLU A 185 -14.01 11.02 13.06
N GLU A 186 -14.00 9.84 12.45
CA GLU A 186 -13.39 8.61 12.98
C GLU A 186 -11.89 8.48 12.66
N TYR A 187 -11.28 9.44 11.95
CA TYR A 187 -9.88 9.36 11.54
C TYR A 187 -8.94 9.10 12.72
N ASN A 188 -9.16 9.77 13.85
CA ASN A 188 -8.34 9.61 15.05
C ASN A 188 -8.42 8.18 15.61
N LEU A 189 -9.60 7.54 15.56
CA LEU A 189 -9.78 6.15 15.99
C LEU A 189 -9.01 5.19 15.08
N PHE A 190 -9.05 5.44 13.77
CA PHE A 190 -8.28 4.67 12.79
C PHE A 190 -6.77 4.84 13.01
N SER A 191 -6.30 6.08 13.18
CA SER A 191 -4.89 6.37 13.44
C SER A 191 -4.39 5.69 14.72
N ASP A 192 -5.15 5.81 15.82
CA ASP A 192 -4.83 5.15 17.09
C ASP A 192 -4.83 3.62 16.97
N TYR A 193 -5.72 3.06 16.14
CA TYR A 193 -5.71 1.65 15.84
C TYR A 193 -4.39 1.25 15.18
N ILE A 194 -4.02 1.88 14.06
CA ILE A 194 -2.79 1.58 13.30
C ILE A 194 -1.53 1.75 14.16
N LEU A 195 -1.45 2.83 14.93
CA LEU A 195 -0.32 3.06 15.84
C LEU A 195 -0.12 1.92 16.84
N LYS A 196 -1.19 1.28 17.33
CA LYS A 196 -1.07 0.11 18.23
C LYS A 196 -0.42 -1.09 17.55
N GLN A 197 -0.65 -1.29 16.24
CA GLN A 197 0.00 -2.39 15.51
C GLN A 197 1.47 -2.09 15.24
N VAL A 198 1.80 -0.84 14.92
CA VAL A 198 3.17 -0.42 14.53
C VAL A 198 4.10 -0.26 15.74
N ALA A 199 3.59 0.11 16.92
CA ALA A 199 4.40 0.51 18.08
C ALA A 199 5.49 -0.50 18.48
N SER A 200 5.15 -1.79 18.55
CA SER A 200 6.07 -2.86 18.98
C SER A 200 7.30 -2.95 18.06
N ILE A 201 7.06 -3.11 16.75
CA ILE A 201 8.12 -3.26 15.76
C ILE A 201 8.92 -1.96 15.57
N TYR A 202 8.27 -0.79 15.71
CA TYR A 202 8.93 0.51 15.66
C TYR A 202 9.99 0.67 16.76
N HIS A 203 9.63 0.34 18.00
CA HIS A 203 10.58 0.42 19.11
C HIS A 203 11.68 -0.64 19.02
N MET A 204 11.38 -1.82 18.47
CA MET A 204 12.37 -2.87 18.26
C MET A 204 13.44 -2.48 17.24
N LEU A 205 13.06 -1.89 16.10
CA LEU A 205 13.98 -1.59 15.00
C LEU A 205 14.78 -0.31 15.19
N GLY A 206 14.21 0.68 15.88
CA GLY A 206 14.83 1.99 16.11
C GLY A 206 15.12 2.77 14.81
N TRP A 207 15.80 3.90 14.95
CA TRP A 207 16.24 4.72 13.81
C TRP A 207 17.64 4.30 13.33
N PRO A 208 17.91 4.36 12.00
CA PRO A 208 19.24 4.07 11.49
C PRO A 208 20.25 5.12 11.99
N THR A 209 21.49 4.69 12.24
CA THR A 209 22.60 5.60 12.56
C THR A 209 23.43 5.87 11.31
N ALA A 210 24.06 7.05 11.22
CA ALA A 210 24.84 7.46 10.05
C ALA A 210 26.10 6.61 9.78
N PHE A 211 26.48 5.70 10.68
CA PHE A 211 27.73 4.93 10.64
C PHE A 211 27.53 3.46 11.04
N SER A 212 26.82 2.68 10.24
CA SER A 212 26.93 1.22 10.31
C SER A 212 28.12 0.76 9.46
N ASN A 213 29.33 0.78 10.05
CA ASN A 213 30.49 0.07 9.49
C ASN A 213 30.26 -1.43 9.67
N GLY A 214 29.70 -2.12 8.68
CA GLY A 214 29.51 -3.57 8.73
C GLY A 214 29.08 -4.15 7.39
N SER A 215 29.73 -5.24 6.99
CA SER A 215 29.50 -5.98 5.74
C SER A 215 28.01 -6.27 5.48
N VAL A 216 27.53 -5.81 4.33
CA VAL A 216 26.16 -6.01 3.85
C VAL A 216 25.94 -7.48 3.51
N VAL A 217 25.41 -8.24 4.46
CA VAL A 217 24.77 -9.54 4.22
C VAL A 217 23.30 -9.27 3.94
N GLN A 218 22.68 -9.94 2.97
CA GLN A 218 21.29 -9.70 2.50
C GLN A 218 20.22 -9.59 3.62
N VAL A 219 20.46 -10.17 4.80
CA VAL A 219 19.63 -10.00 6.01
C VAL A 219 19.52 -8.51 6.44
N ALA A 220 20.53 -7.68 6.11
CA ALA A 220 20.49 -6.24 6.32
C ALA A 220 19.45 -5.55 5.42
N TYR A 221 19.32 -5.92 4.14
CA TYR A 221 18.46 -5.16 3.21
C TYR A 221 16.98 -5.23 3.60
N GLN A 222 16.43 -6.43 3.81
CA GLN A 222 15.03 -6.57 4.22
C GLN A 222 14.75 -5.93 5.59
N THR A 223 15.74 -5.98 6.51
CA THR A 223 15.63 -5.31 7.80
C THR A 223 15.63 -3.78 7.65
N GLU A 224 16.47 -3.22 6.76
CA GLU A 224 16.48 -1.78 6.46
C GLU A 224 15.17 -1.32 5.80
N GLU A 225 14.65 -2.09 4.86
CA GLU A 225 13.37 -1.79 4.18
C GLU A 225 12.20 -1.88 5.16
N LEU A 226 12.16 -2.90 6.01
CA LEU A 226 11.17 -3.00 7.09
C LEU A 226 11.29 -1.81 8.05
N ARG A 227 12.51 -1.45 8.47
CA ARG A 227 12.73 -0.31 9.35
C ARG A 227 12.19 0.97 8.72
N ARG A 228 12.49 1.20 7.45
CA ARG A 228 11.97 2.36 6.70
C ARG A 228 10.44 2.36 6.66
N GLU A 229 9.82 1.24 6.29
CA GLU A 229 8.36 1.09 6.18
C GLU A 229 7.68 1.38 7.53
N VAL A 230 8.21 0.82 8.61
CA VAL A 230 7.70 1.00 9.97
C VAL A 230 7.87 2.44 10.47
N ILE A 231 9.01 3.08 10.21
CA ILE A 231 9.23 4.49 10.55
C ILE A 231 8.26 5.38 9.74
N MET A 232 8.07 5.10 8.45
CA MET A 232 7.16 5.87 7.60
C MET A 232 5.71 5.77 8.10
N LEU A 233 5.23 4.56 8.42
CA LEU A 233 3.91 4.37 9.02
C LEU A 233 3.81 5.11 10.36
N ALA A 234 4.76 4.93 11.27
CA ALA A 234 4.74 5.60 12.57
C ALA A 234 4.66 7.12 12.45
N CYS A 235 5.50 7.73 11.61
CA CYS A 235 5.49 9.18 11.42
C CYS A 235 4.22 9.67 10.71
N SER A 236 3.72 8.95 9.70
CA SER A 236 2.51 9.33 8.94
C SER A 236 1.27 9.32 9.83
N PHE A 237 1.15 8.36 10.74
CA PHE A 237 0.02 8.23 11.67
C PHE A 237 0.23 8.99 13.00
N GLY A 238 1.22 9.88 13.10
CA GLY A 238 1.33 10.79 14.24
C GLY A 238 2.05 10.23 15.48
N HIS A 239 2.92 9.23 15.33
CA HIS A 239 3.67 8.68 16.45
C HIS A 239 4.62 9.74 17.05
N LYS A 240 4.35 10.13 18.30
CA LYS A 240 5.04 11.24 18.99
C LYS A 240 6.57 11.12 18.99
N HIS A 241 7.11 9.93 19.28
CA HIS A 241 8.56 9.71 19.27
C HIS A 241 9.14 9.78 17.84
N CYS A 242 8.36 9.41 16.82
CA CYS A 242 8.79 9.50 15.42
C CYS A 242 8.93 10.96 15.01
N HIS A 243 7.91 11.78 15.33
CA HIS A 243 7.94 13.22 15.10
C HIS A 243 9.09 13.91 15.84
N GLN A 244 9.28 13.59 17.12
CA GLN A 244 10.38 14.15 17.91
C GLN A 244 11.76 13.82 17.31
N GLN A 245 11.97 12.59 16.83
CA GLN A 245 13.23 12.22 16.19
C GLN A 245 13.44 12.92 14.84
N ALA A 246 12.41 12.98 14.00
CA ALA A 246 12.48 13.70 12.74
C ALA A 246 12.82 15.19 12.96
N ILE A 247 12.15 15.84 13.92
CA ILE A 247 12.41 17.23 14.31
C ILE A 247 13.84 17.42 14.82
N SER A 248 14.34 16.50 15.66
CA SER A 248 15.73 16.56 16.14
C SER A 248 16.73 16.47 14.99
N LEU A 249 16.54 15.52 14.08
CA LEU A 249 17.43 15.26 12.96
C LEU A 249 17.49 16.42 11.97
N ILE A 250 16.34 17.03 11.64
CA ILE A 250 16.30 18.18 10.74
C ILE A 250 16.87 19.43 11.41
N SER A 251 16.61 19.64 12.72
CA SER A 251 17.19 20.75 13.49
C SER A 251 18.72 20.66 13.56
N ASP A 252 19.26 19.47 13.78
CA ASP A 252 20.71 19.22 13.73
C ASP A 252 21.29 19.53 12.36
N TRP A 253 20.59 19.17 11.28
CA TRP A 253 21.03 19.50 9.93
C TRP A 253 21.03 21.02 9.68
N ILE A 254 19.96 21.72 10.07
CA ILE A 254 19.85 23.18 9.94
C ILE A 254 21.00 23.87 10.68
N SER A 255 21.23 23.51 11.95
CA SER A 255 22.24 24.14 12.81
C SER A 255 23.69 23.90 12.35
N SER A 256 23.99 22.68 11.88
CA SER A 256 25.35 22.28 11.52
C SER A 256 25.67 22.50 10.04
N ASN A 257 24.65 22.78 9.23
CA ASN A 257 24.69 22.81 7.77
C ASN A 257 25.25 21.51 7.13
N LYS A 258 25.37 20.43 7.91
CA LYS A 258 25.90 19.14 7.47
C LYS A 258 24.81 18.08 7.60
N ASN A 259 24.38 17.56 6.46
CA ASN A 259 23.32 16.55 6.44
C ASN A 259 23.85 15.20 6.94
N ARG A 260 23.45 14.82 8.15
CA ARG A 260 23.78 13.53 8.76
C ARG A 260 22.60 12.55 8.75
N ILE A 261 21.49 12.94 8.11
CA ILE A 261 20.30 12.12 8.02
C ILE A 261 20.58 10.94 7.09
N PRO A 262 20.39 9.69 7.55
CA PRO A 262 20.60 8.50 6.72
C PRO A 262 19.73 8.56 5.46
N PRO A 263 20.29 8.30 4.25
CA PRO A 263 19.58 8.48 2.99
C PRO A 263 18.22 7.78 2.90
N ASN A 264 18.08 6.62 3.53
CA ASN A 264 16.89 5.78 3.57
C ASN A 264 15.69 6.39 4.33
N VAL A 265 15.90 7.41 5.18
CA VAL A 265 14.83 8.06 5.95
C VAL A 265 14.74 9.57 5.71
N ARG A 266 15.48 10.11 4.73
CA ARG A 266 15.53 11.55 4.45
C ARG A 266 14.17 12.11 4.05
N ASP A 267 13.46 11.40 3.18
CA ASP A 267 12.10 11.72 2.77
C ASP A 267 11.17 11.88 3.97
N ILE A 268 11.22 10.92 4.90
CA ILE A 268 10.40 10.95 6.12
C ILE A 268 10.79 12.15 7.00
N VAL A 269 12.08 12.36 7.24
CA VAL A 269 12.57 13.45 8.10
C VAL A 269 12.26 14.82 7.51
N TYR A 270 12.51 15.03 6.22
CA TYR A 270 12.26 16.31 5.56
C TYR A 270 10.77 16.62 5.53
N CYS A 271 9.95 15.65 5.10
CA CYS A 271 8.50 15.82 5.03
C CYS A 271 7.89 16.11 6.42
N THR A 272 8.30 15.35 7.44
CA THR A 272 7.83 15.57 8.83
C THR A 272 8.26 16.93 9.35
N GLY A 273 9.50 17.35 9.11
CA GLY A 273 9.99 18.68 9.50
C GLY A 273 9.20 19.80 8.82
N VAL A 274 8.98 19.70 7.50
CA VAL A 274 8.21 20.71 6.74
C VAL A 274 6.73 20.77 7.14
N SER A 275 6.14 19.65 7.54
CA SER A 275 4.75 19.60 8.02
C SER A 275 4.60 20.21 9.41
N LEU A 276 5.48 19.87 10.35
CA LEU A 276 5.31 20.18 11.78
C LEU A 276 6.02 21.45 12.27
N MET A 277 7.04 21.92 11.56
CA MET A 277 7.85 23.08 11.97
C MET A 277 7.42 24.34 11.21
N ASP A 278 8.13 25.44 11.46
CA ASP A 278 7.82 26.76 10.88
C ASP A 278 8.29 26.92 9.42
N GLU A 279 7.94 28.07 8.84
CA GLU A 279 8.28 28.44 7.46
C GLU A 279 9.80 28.45 7.20
N ASP A 280 10.62 28.68 8.23
CA ASP A 280 12.08 28.69 8.10
C ASP A 280 12.62 27.32 7.67
N VAL A 281 12.00 26.23 8.12
CA VAL A 281 12.35 24.86 7.67
C VAL A 281 12.01 24.67 6.20
N TRP A 282 10.86 25.18 5.73
CA TRP A 282 10.48 25.11 4.32
C TRP A 282 11.48 25.89 3.44
N GLU A 283 11.85 27.11 3.85
CA GLU A 283 12.84 27.93 3.13
C GLU A 283 14.22 27.29 3.10
N PHE A 284 14.62 26.65 4.20
CA PHE A 284 15.86 25.88 4.25
C PHE A 284 15.85 24.72 3.23
N ILE A 285 14.77 23.94 3.18
CA ILE A 285 14.63 22.85 2.19
C ILE A 285 14.61 23.39 0.76
N TRP A 286 13.94 24.52 0.51
CA TRP A 286 13.91 25.20 -0.78
C TRP A 286 15.31 25.63 -1.23
N MET A 287 16.08 26.25 -0.34
CA MET A 287 17.49 26.58 -0.58
C MET A 287 18.33 25.32 -0.88
N LYS A 288 18.12 24.23 -0.14
CA LYS A 288 18.83 22.96 -0.36
C LYS A 288 18.48 22.34 -1.71
N PHE A 289 17.23 22.41 -2.14
CA PHE A 289 16.80 21.94 -3.45
C PHE A 289 17.57 22.64 -4.59
N HIS A 290 17.71 23.97 -4.52
CA HIS A 290 18.46 24.74 -5.52
C HIS A 290 19.97 24.50 -5.47
N SER A 291 20.55 24.38 -4.27
CA SER A 291 22.00 24.20 -4.11
C SER A 291 22.50 22.77 -4.39
N SER A 292 21.60 21.77 -4.30
CA SER A 292 21.97 20.37 -4.54
C SER A 292 22.31 20.12 -6.01
N THR A 293 23.30 19.27 -6.27
CA THR A 293 23.62 18.78 -7.63
C THR A 293 23.14 17.34 -7.85
N ALA A 294 22.82 16.62 -6.78
CA ALA A 294 22.37 15.24 -6.84
C ALA A 294 20.88 15.18 -7.20
N ILE A 295 20.57 14.59 -8.36
CA ILE A 295 19.18 14.48 -8.88
C ILE A 295 18.29 13.71 -7.90
N SER A 296 18.80 12.62 -7.31
CA SER A 296 18.05 11.84 -6.30
C SER A 296 17.68 12.67 -5.08
N GLU A 297 18.63 13.45 -4.55
CA GLU A 297 18.38 14.35 -3.41
C GLU A 297 17.38 15.45 -3.78
N LYS A 298 17.49 16.04 -4.98
CA LYS A 298 16.54 17.06 -5.45
C LYS A 298 15.10 16.57 -5.45
N LYS A 299 14.85 15.35 -5.92
CA LYS A 299 13.50 14.78 -5.92
C LYS A 299 12.92 14.67 -4.51
N VAL A 300 13.73 14.18 -3.56
CA VAL A 300 13.33 14.04 -2.15
C VAL A 300 13.05 15.40 -1.51
N LEU A 301 13.91 16.40 -1.76
CA LEU A 301 13.70 17.77 -1.28
C LEU A 301 12.44 18.41 -1.88
N LEU A 302 12.22 18.21 -3.18
CA LEU A 302 11.04 18.75 -3.88
C LEU A 302 9.74 18.13 -3.35
N GLU A 303 9.72 16.82 -3.13
CA GLU A 303 8.59 16.14 -2.51
C GLU A 303 8.34 16.64 -1.09
N ALA A 304 9.39 16.79 -0.27
CA ALA A 304 9.26 17.29 1.09
C ALA A 304 8.62 18.69 1.19
N LEU A 305 8.91 19.59 0.25
CA LEU A 305 8.29 20.93 0.18
C LEU A 305 6.77 20.88 0.02
N THR A 306 6.23 19.78 -0.51
CA THR A 306 4.79 19.57 -0.68
C THR A 306 4.11 19.04 0.59
N CYS A 307 4.88 18.67 1.62
CA CYS A 307 4.34 18.19 2.91
C CYS A 307 3.90 19.30 3.86
N SER A 308 4.04 20.57 3.48
CA SER A 308 3.68 21.68 4.37
C SER A 308 2.18 21.69 4.68
N ASP A 309 1.84 21.92 5.94
CA ASP A 309 0.45 22.14 6.36
C ASP A 309 -0.03 23.57 6.02
N ASN A 310 0.90 24.45 5.63
CA ASN A 310 0.60 25.83 5.25
C ASN A 310 0.18 25.92 3.78
N ALA A 311 -1.13 26.10 3.57
CA ALA A 311 -1.75 26.29 2.25
C ALA A 311 -1.10 27.42 1.41
N PHE A 312 -0.56 28.47 2.03
CA PHE A 312 0.13 29.54 1.32
C PHE A 312 1.44 29.04 0.68
N LEU A 313 2.23 28.25 1.41
CA LEU A 313 3.49 27.68 0.91
C LEU A 313 3.24 26.67 -0.21
N LEU A 314 2.20 25.84 -0.08
CA LEU A 314 1.78 24.93 -1.15
C LEU A 314 1.36 25.68 -2.42
N ASN A 315 0.57 26.74 -2.29
CA ASN A 315 0.17 27.58 -3.42
C ASN A 315 1.37 28.34 -4.03
N ARG A 316 2.30 28.82 -3.19
CA ARG A 316 3.55 29.43 -3.65
C ARG A 316 4.35 28.44 -4.49
N LEU A 317 4.56 27.22 -4.00
CA LEU A 317 5.27 26.16 -4.72
C LEU A 317 4.60 25.83 -6.07
N LEU A 318 3.26 25.70 -6.09
CA LEU A 318 2.51 25.48 -7.33
C LEU A 318 2.81 26.59 -8.35
N ASN A 319 2.74 27.86 -7.94
CA ASN A 319 3.00 28.98 -8.85
C ASN A 319 4.47 29.03 -9.33
N LEU A 320 5.43 28.72 -8.46
CA LEU A 320 6.85 28.64 -8.83
C LEU A 320 7.14 27.47 -9.78
N SER A 321 6.32 26.41 -9.76
CA SER A 321 6.56 25.21 -10.58
C SER A 321 6.55 25.47 -12.09
N LEU A 322 5.81 26.47 -12.59
CA LEU A 322 5.79 26.79 -14.03
C LEU A 322 7.01 27.59 -14.51
N SER A 323 7.80 28.14 -13.58
CA SER A 323 9.05 28.86 -13.88
C SER A 323 10.20 27.88 -14.06
N SER A 324 10.61 27.65 -15.31
CA SER A 324 11.64 26.66 -15.67
C SER A 324 13.00 26.90 -15.03
N ASP A 325 13.30 28.15 -14.66
CA ASP A 325 14.54 28.52 -13.98
C ASP A 325 14.55 28.09 -12.51
N LEU A 326 13.36 27.87 -11.93
CA LEU A 326 13.19 27.49 -10.54
C LEU A 326 12.92 25.99 -10.39
N VAL A 327 12.00 25.45 -11.18
CA VAL A 327 11.64 24.04 -11.17
C VAL A 327 11.81 23.47 -12.58
N PRO A 328 12.57 22.37 -12.77
CA PRO A 328 12.72 21.75 -14.07
C PRO A 328 11.35 21.34 -14.64
N ASN A 329 11.16 21.55 -15.94
CA ASN A 329 9.88 21.24 -16.60
C ASN A 329 9.41 19.79 -16.39
N GLN A 330 10.33 18.83 -16.27
CA GLN A 330 9.99 17.42 -16.02
C GLN A 330 9.39 17.15 -14.63
N ASP A 331 9.65 18.03 -13.64
CA ASP A 331 9.23 17.83 -12.24
C ASP A 331 7.92 18.55 -11.90
N VAL A 332 7.39 19.39 -12.82
CA VAL A 332 6.17 20.19 -12.61
C VAL A 332 4.95 19.32 -12.31
N ILE A 333 4.80 18.22 -13.05
CA ILE A 333 3.68 17.30 -12.86
C ILE A 333 3.79 16.59 -11.50
N ASP A 334 4.99 16.19 -11.10
CA ASP A 334 5.23 15.58 -9.80
C ASP A 334 4.88 16.55 -8.66
N VAL A 335 5.22 17.83 -8.77
CA VAL A 335 4.80 18.86 -7.80
C VAL A 335 3.28 18.94 -7.68
N ILE A 336 2.55 19.01 -8.80
CA ILE A 336 1.08 19.07 -8.79
C ILE A 336 0.49 17.83 -8.12
N ILE A 337 1.01 16.63 -8.43
CA ILE A 337 0.54 15.37 -7.86
C ILE A 337 0.82 15.29 -6.37
N HIS A 338 2.02 15.66 -5.93
CA HIS A 338 2.39 15.61 -4.52
C HIS A 338 1.59 16.63 -3.68
N VAL A 339 1.38 17.86 -4.19
CA VAL A 339 0.48 18.83 -3.54
C VAL A 339 -0.97 18.33 -3.53
N ALA A 340 -1.41 17.60 -4.56
CA ALA A 340 -2.74 17.01 -4.58
C ALA A 340 -2.94 15.88 -3.55
N ARG A 341 -1.87 15.15 -3.23
CA ARG A 341 -1.88 14.10 -2.19
C ARG A 341 -1.98 14.69 -0.79
N ASN A 342 -1.38 15.86 -0.56
CA ASN A 342 -1.48 16.58 0.71
C ASN A 342 -2.93 17.00 1.01
N PRO A 343 -3.51 16.67 2.19
CA PRO A 343 -4.88 17.03 2.57
C PRO A 343 -5.18 18.53 2.48
N HIS A 344 -4.21 19.39 2.84
CA HIS A 344 -4.27 20.85 2.78
C HIS A 344 -4.08 21.40 1.36
N GLY A 345 -3.33 20.69 0.51
CA GLY A 345 -3.02 21.06 -0.87
C GLY A 345 -4.02 20.57 -1.92
N ARG A 346 -4.81 19.53 -1.63
CA ARG A 346 -5.67 18.81 -2.59
C ARG A 346 -6.55 19.73 -3.45
N HIS A 347 -7.26 20.66 -2.81
CA HIS A 347 -8.16 21.58 -3.50
C HIS A 347 -7.39 22.65 -4.30
N LEU A 348 -6.24 23.09 -3.79
CA LEU A 348 -5.35 24.05 -4.46
C LEU A 348 -4.79 23.46 -5.74
N ALA A 349 -4.26 22.23 -5.67
CA ALA A 349 -3.72 21.53 -6.83
C ALA A 349 -4.80 21.31 -7.91
N TRP A 350 -6.00 20.89 -7.51
CA TRP A 350 -7.11 20.72 -8.47
C TRP A 350 -7.52 22.03 -9.14
N LYS A 351 -7.64 23.11 -8.36
CA LYS A 351 -7.91 24.44 -8.92
C LYS A 351 -6.80 24.88 -9.86
N TYR A 352 -5.55 24.81 -9.42
CA TYR A 352 -4.37 25.19 -10.20
C TYR A 352 -4.28 24.44 -11.52
N PHE A 353 -4.52 23.13 -11.50
CA PHE A 353 -4.56 22.30 -12.70
C PHE A 353 -5.58 22.78 -13.74
N ARG A 354 -6.81 23.08 -13.30
CA ARG A 354 -7.86 23.61 -14.18
C ARG A 354 -7.50 24.99 -14.72
N ASP A 355 -7.03 25.89 -13.85
CA ASP A 355 -6.68 27.27 -14.20
C ASP A 355 -5.48 27.34 -15.16
N LYS A 356 -4.59 26.35 -15.14
CA LYS A 356 -3.37 26.28 -15.96
C LYS A 356 -3.44 25.22 -17.07
N TRP A 357 -4.62 24.67 -17.34
CA TRP A 357 -4.81 23.56 -18.26
C TRP A 357 -4.17 23.80 -19.64
N ASP A 358 -4.41 24.96 -20.26
CA ASP A 358 -3.89 25.24 -21.61
C ASP A 358 -2.35 25.23 -21.66
N ILE A 359 -1.70 25.73 -20.61
CA ILE A 359 -0.23 25.73 -20.47
C ILE A 359 0.29 24.31 -20.27
N LEU A 360 -0.35 23.53 -19.39
CA LEU A 360 0.07 22.15 -19.10
C LEU A 360 -0.13 21.26 -20.34
N ASN A 361 -1.29 21.37 -20.98
CA ASN A 361 -1.64 20.60 -22.16
C ASN A 361 -0.67 20.86 -23.32
N SER A 362 -0.37 22.14 -23.60
CA SER A 362 0.57 22.52 -24.66
C SER A 362 2.01 22.08 -24.38
N ARG A 363 2.44 22.05 -23.11
CA ARG A 363 3.81 21.70 -22.72
C ARG A 363 4.07 20.18 -22.68
N TYR A 364 3.07 19.35 -22.36
CA TYR A 364 3.31 17.94 -22.02
C TYR A 364 2.70 16.89 -22.96
N PHE A 365 1.77 17.23 -23.86
CA PHE A 365 1.10 16.35 -24.86
C PHE A 365 0.50 15.00 -24.33
N LEU A 366 -0.68 14.65 -24.86
CA LEU A 366 -1.81 14.16 -24.06
C LEU A 366 -1.91 12.68 -23.65
N ASP A 367 -1.10 11.75 -24.14
CA ASP A 367 -1.39 10.31 -23.84
C ASP A 367 -0.99 9.89 -22.42
N TYR A 368 0.12 10.42 -21.88
CA TYR A 368 0.51 10.12 -20.50
C TYR A 368 -0.29 10.94 -19.48
N PHE A 369 -0.69 12.16 -19.83
CA PHE A 369 -1.23 13.14 -18.88
C PHE A 369 -2.67 12.84 -18.45
N TYR A 370 -3.55 12.46 -19.38
CA TYR A 370 -4.96 12.16 -19.06
C TYR A 370 -5.10 10.93 -18.18
N HIS A 371 -4.37 9.85 -18.50
CA HIS A 371 -4.49 8.60 -17.76
C HIS A 371 -3.97 8.75 -16.32
N TYR A 372 -2.89 9.52 -16.14
CA TYR A 372 -2.25 9.74 -14.85
C TYR A 372 -3.01 10.73 -13.95
N CYS A 373 -3.60 11.78 -14.53
CA CYS A 373 -4.43 12.73 -13.79
C CYS A 373 -5.80 12.13 -13.42
N SER A 374 -6.39 11.29 -14.28
CA SER A 374 -7.64 10.60 -13.97
C SER A 374 -7.52 9.68 -12.75
N LEU A 375 -6.39 9.00 -12.59
CA LEU A 375 -6.14 8.11 -11.46
C LEU A 375 -5.92 8.86 -10.13
N HIS A 376 -5.39 10.09 -10.18
CA HIS A 376 -4.92 10.80 -8.98
C HIS A 376 -5.71 12.06 -8.61
N LEU A 377 -6.40 12.71 -9.55
CA LEU A 377 -7.14 13.96 -9.33
C LEU A 377 -8.66 13.81 -9.48
N LEU A 378 -9.14 12.89 -10.33
CA LEU A 378 -10.55 12.81 -10.71
C LEU A 378 -11.39 11.81 -9.88
N ASN A 379 -10.79 11.02 -8.99
CA ASN A 379 -11.52 9.96 -8.28
C ASN A 379 -12.43 10.41 -7.12
N LYS A 380 -12.74 11.71 -6.97
CA LYS A 380 -13.66 12.20 -5.91
C LYS A 380 -14.44 13.45 -6.33
N THR A 381 -15.23 13.40 -7.41
CA THR A 381 -16.23 14.46 -7.69
C THR A 381 -17.57 13.94 -8.21
N GLU A 382 -18.00 12.74 -7.81
CA GLU A 382 -19.43 12.39 -7.85
C GLU A 382 -19.81 11.79 -6.48
N GLY A 383 -20.59 12.57 -5.74
CA GLY A 383 -21.02 12.35 -4.36
C GLY A 383 -21.68 13.63 -3.84
#